data_AF-A0A767RWI7-F1
#
_entry.id   AF-A0A767RWI7-F1
#
_cell.length_a   1.000
_cell.length_b   1.000
_cell.length_c   1.000
_cell.angle_alpha   90.00
_cell.angle_beta   90.00
_cell.angle_gamma   90.00
#
_symmetry.space_group_name_H-M   'P 1'
#
loop_
_entity.id
_entity.type
_entity.pdbx_description
1 polymer ?
#
loop_
_entity_poly.entity_id
_entity_poly.type
_entity_poly.pdbx_seq_one_letter_code
_entity_poly.pdbx_strand_id
1 'polypeptide(L)'
;AVKNGMDVFRVFDAMNDPRNMKAALQAVRSHGAHAQGTLSYTTSPAHTLQTWLDLTEQLLETGVDSIAIKDMSGILTPMAAYELVSEIKKRFEVRLHLHCHATTGMAEMALLKAIEAGVDGVD
;
A
#
# COMPACT_ATOMS: atom_id res chain seq x y z
N ALA A 1 -17.69 -13.17 -2.04
CA ALA A 1 -16.24 -13.40 -2.06
C ALA A 1 -15.81 -14.26 -0.85
N VAL A 2 -15.92 -13.76 0.40
CA VAL A 2 -15.51 -14.52 1.60
C VAL A 2 -16.14 -15.91 1.70
N LYS A 3 -17.48 -16.03 1.55
CA LYS A 3 -18.19 -17.32 1.57
C LYS A 3 -17.70 -18.34 0.52
N ASN A 4 -17.01 -17.87 -0.51
CA ASN A 4 -16.48 -18.70 -1.60
C ASN A 4 -14.95 -18.92 -1.48
N GLY A 5 -14.31 -18.52 -0.37
CA GLY A 5 -12.91 -18.81 -0.08
C GLY A 5 -11.90 -17.69 -0.32
N MET A 6 -12.33 -16.41 -0.36
CA MET A 6 -11.39 -15.28 -0.40
C MET A 6 -11.01 -14.83 1.01
N ASP A 7 -9.71 -14.88 1.34
CA ASP A 7 -9.19 -14.58 2.68
C ASP A 7 -8.60 -13.17 2.81
N VAL A 8 -8.01 -12.63 1.73
CA VAL A 8 -7.31 -11.34 1.72
C VAL A 8 -7.91 -10.44 0.66
N PHE A 9 -8.23 -9.21 1.02
CA PHE A 9 -8.78 -8.22 0.12
C PHE A 9 -7.88 -6.99 0.08
N ARG A 10 -7.15 -6.84 -1.02
CA ARG A 10 -6.46 -5.59 -1.38
C ARG A 10 -7.48 -4.63 -1.97
N VAL A 11 -7.89 -3.64 -1.18
CA VAL A 11 -8.87 -2.61 -1.57
C VAL A 11 -8.11 -1.34 -1.92
N PHE A 12 -8.39 -0.77 -3.09
CA PHE A 12 -7.78 0.46 -3.57
C PHE A 12 -8.82 1.38 -4.21
N ASP A 13 -8.51 2.67 -4.25
CA ASP A 13 -9.22 3.69 -5.02
C ASP A 13 -8.23 4.37 -5.97
N ALA A 14 -8.65 4.66 -7.20
CA ALA A 14 -7.78 5.22 -8.23
C ALA A 14 -7.33 6.66 -7.92
N MET A 15 -8.12 7.41 -7.15
CA MET A 15 -7.82 8.77 -6.72
C MET A 15 -7.20 8.82 -5.32
N ASN A 16 -6.92 7.66 -4.71
CA ASN A 16 -6.45 7.54 -3.33
C ASN A 16 -7.38 8.23 -2.31
N ASP A 17 -8.70 8.20 -2.52
CA ASP A 17 -9.67 8.74 -1.57
C ASP A 17 -10.14 7.66 -0.57
N PRO A 18 -9.75 7.72 0.72
CA PRO A 18 -10.14 6.73 1.74
C PRO A 18 -11.65 6.61 1.92
N ARG A 19 -12.42 7.65 1.60
CA ARG A 19 -13.89 7.64 1.72
C ARG A 19 -14.51 6.60 0.80
N ASN A 20 -13.91 6.39 -0.37
CA ASN A 20 -14.38 5.40 -1.35
C ASN A 20 -14.00 3.96 -0.93
N MET A 21 -12.91 3.80 -0.18
CA MET A 21 -12.45 2.48 0.29
C MET A 21 -13.16 2.02 1.58
N LYS A 22 -13.60 2.97 2.42
CA LYS A 22 -14.11 2.71 3.78
C LYS A 22 -15.18 1.62 3.85
N ALA A 23 -16.21 1.69 3.00
CA ALA A 23 -17.31 0.74 3.04
C ALA A 23 -16.84 -0.70 2.73
N ALA A 24 -15.95 -0.85 1.75
CA ALA A 24 -15.39 -2.15 1.38
C ALA A 24 -14.48 -2.70 2.48
N LEU A 25 -13.58 -1.88 3.03
CA LEU A 25 -12.68 -2.27 4.13
C LEU A 25 -13.46 -2.73 5.36
N GLN A 26 -14.50 -1.98 5.77
CA GLN A 26 -15.37 -2.35 6.89
C GLN A 26 -16.14 -3.65 6.61
N ALA A 27 -16.62 -3.84 5.39
CA ALA A 27 -17.31 -5.07 5.01
C ALA A 27 -16.38 -6.29 5.02
N VAL A 28 -15.14 -6.16 4.57
CA VAL A 28 -14.14 -7.24 4.62
C VAL A 28 -13.90 -7.67 6.07
N ARG A 29 -13.66 -6.71 6.96
CA ARG A 29 -13.43 -6.99 8.38
C ARG A 29 -14.64 -7.56 9.09
N SER A 30 -15.85 -7.06 8.80
CA SER A 30 -17.08 -7.59 9.40
C SER A 30 -17.36 -9.05 9.02
N HIS A 31 -16.77 -9.53 7.92
CA HIS A 31 -16.83 -10.92 7.49
C HIS A 31 -15.61 -11.75 7.94
N GLY A 32 -14.72 -11.19 8.78
CA GLY A 32 -13.57 -11.90 9.34
C GLY A 32 -12.42 -12.15 8.36
N ALA A 33 -12.40 -11.46 7.22
CA ALA A 33 -11.31 -11.54 6.25
C ALA A 33 -10.29 -10.39 6.47
N HIS A 34 -9.10 -10.52 5.87
CA HIS A 34 -8.01 -9.56 6.00
C HIS A 34 -8.21 -8.37 5.06
N ALA A 35 -8.37 -7.17 5.63
CA ALA A 35 -8.53 -5.93 4.90
C ALA A 35 -7.18 -5.23 4.69
N GLN A 36 -6.70 -5.21 3.45
CA GLN A 36 -5.48 -4.50 3.07
C GLN A 36 -5.86 -3.20 2.33
N GLY A 37 -5.63 -2.06 2.98
CA GLY A 37 -5.76 -0.74 2.33
C GLY A 37 -4.60 -0.48 1.39
N THR A 38 -4.81 0.33 0.34
CA THR A 38 -3.80 0.48 -0.72
C THR A 38 -3.49 1.94 -1.02
N LEU A 39 -2.20 2.25 -1.12
CA LEU A 39 -1.64 3.48 -1.67
C LEU A 39 -1.36 3.23 -3.17
N SER A 40 -2.20 3.74 -4.05
CA SER A 40 -1.99 3.66 -5.51
C SER A 40 -0.91 4.66 -5.91
N TYR A 41 0.35 4.22 -5.98
CA TYR A 41 1.52 5.08 -6.14
C TYR A 41 1.50 5.85 -7.45
N THR A 42 1.94 7.11 -7.39
CA THR A 42 2.14 7.98 -8.56
C THR A 42 3.13 9.10 -8.22
N THR A 43 3.53 9.87 -9.24
CA THR A 43 4.44 11.02 -9.10
C THR A 43 3.79 12.28 -9.68
N SER A 44 3.66 13.33 -8.87
CA SER A 44 3.30 14.68 -9.33
C SER A 44 3.70 15.71 -8.27
N PRO A 45 3.62 17.02 -8.55
CA PRO A 45 3.88 18.06 -7.52
C PRO A 45 2.98 17.96 -6.28
N ALA A 46 1.82 17.29 -6.39
CA ALA A 46 0.91 17.06 -5.27
C ALA A 46 1.24 15.79 -4.46
N HIS A 47 2.04 14.87 -5.00
CA HIS A 47 2.38 13.60 -4.34
C HIS A 47 3.79 13.67 -3.76
N THR A 48 3.85 14.03 -2.49
CA THR A 48 5.06 14.10 -1.68
C THR A 48 5.12 12.95 -0.67
N LEU A 49 6.28 12.74 -0.07
CA LEU A 49 6.44 11.79 1.04
C LEU A 49 5.41 12.05 2.15
N GLN A 50 5.21 13.31 2.56
CA GLN A 50 4.26 13.63 3.61
C GLN A 50 2.82 13.25 3.22
N THR A 51 2.40 13.53 1.98
CA THR A 51 1.05 13.16 1.54
C THR A 51 0.82 11.64 1.51
N TRP A 52 1.85 10.84 1.25
CA TRP A 52 1.74 9.37 1.35
C TRP A 52 1.64 8.90 2.80
N LEU A 53 2.32 9.57 3.73
CA LEU A 53 2.26 9.27 5.16
C LEU A 53 0.91 9.67 5.75
N ASP A 54 0.37 10.82 5.36
CA ASP A 54 -0.98 11.26 5.75
C ASP A 54 -2.05 10.29 5.25
N LEU A 55 -1.94 9.82 4.01
CA LEU A 55 -2.83 8.81 3.45
C LEU A 55 -2.70 7.46 4.16
N THR A 56 -1.48 7.08 4.54
CA THR A 56 -1.23 5.87 5.33
C THR A 56 -1.96 5.95 6.67
N GLU A 57 -1.83 7.07 7.39
CA GLU A 57 -2.52 7.32 8.66
C GLU A 57 -4.04 7.26 8.49
N GLN A 58 -4.60 7.95 7.49
CA GLN A 58 -6.04 7.92 7.21
C GLN A 58 -6.56 6.50 6.93
N LEU A 59 -5.79 5.66 6.23
CA LEU A 59 -6.17 4.26 6.02
C LEU A 59 -6.10 3.45 7.32
N LEU A 60 -5.09 3.67 8.16
CA LEU A 60 -4.98 3.03 9.47
C LEU A 60 -6.15 3.39 10.39
N GLU A 61 -6.62 4.64 10.36
CA GLU A 61 -7.81 5.09 11.09
C GLU A 61 -9.10 4.37 10.66
N THR A 62 -9.18 3.85 9.43
CA THR A 62 -10.31 2.99 9.01
C THR A 62 -10.24 1.57 9.60
N GLY A 63 -9.11 1.23 10.23
CA GLY A 63 -8.85 -0.02 10.90
C GLY A 63 -8.42 -1.14 9.95
N VAL A 64 -7.62 -0.85 8.92
CA VAL A 64 -7.07 -1.90 8.05
C VAL A 64 -6.10 -2.82 8.79
N ASP A 65 -5.97 -4.07 8.33
CA ASP A 65 -5.07 -5.07 8.93
C ASP A 65 -3.64 -4.96 8.35
N SER A 66 -3.49 -4.36 7.17
CA SER A 66 -2.20 -4.06 6.54
C SER A 66 -2.34 -2.97 5.46
N ILE A 67 -1.21 -2.46 4.98
CA ILE A 67 -1.14 -1.49 3.87
C ILE A 67 -0.39 -2.11 2.69
N ALA A 68 -0.86 -1.84 1.48
CA ALA A 68 -0.13 -2.10 0.24
C ALA A 68 0.32 -0.79 -0.42
N ILE A 69 1.57 -0.72 -0.88
CA ILE A 69 2.02 0.27 -1.86
C ILE A 69 1.88 -0.38 -3.22
N LYS A 70 1.06 0.19 -4.11
CA LYS A 70 0.77 -0.36 -5.44
C LYS A 70 1.32 0.55 -6.52
N ASP A 71 2.44 0.16 -7.13
CA ASP A 71 2.98 0.80 -8.33
C ASP A 71 2.48 0.07 -9.58
N MET A 72 1.35 0.55 -10.13
CA MET A 72 0.72 -0.07 -11.30
C MET A 72 1.42 0.25 -12.63
N SER A 73 2.15 1.37 -12.69
CA SER A 73 2.83 1.83 -13.90
C SER A 73 4.29 1.36 -13.98
N GLY A 74 4.84 0.88 -12.86
CA GLY A 74 6.27 0.55 -12.75
C GLY A 74 7.15 1.80 -12.62
N ILE A 75 6.65 2.90 -12.06
CA ILE A 75 7.37 4.17 -11.99
C ILE A 75 8.04 4.42 -10.64
N LEU A 76 7.85 3.54 -9.66
CA LEU A 76 8.48 3.67 -8.35
C LEU A 76 9.98 3.42 -8.47
N THR A 77 10.77 4.44 -8.18
CA THR A 77 12.23 4.30 -8.22
C THR A 77 12.75 3.57 -6.98
N PRO A 78 13.91 2.89 -7.07
CA PRO A 78 14.46 2.15 -5.93
C PRO A 78 14.72 3.00 -4.69
N MET A 79 15.18 4.24 -4.87
CA MET A 79 15.41 5.16 -3.76
C MET A 79 14.10 5.70 -3.16
N ALA A 80 13.10 5.97 -4.00
CA ALA A 80 11.77 6.36 -3.52
C ALA A 80 11.10 5.20 -2.76
N ALA A 81 11.26 3.95 -3.21
CA ALA A 81 10.79 2.77 -2.50
C ALA A 81 11.44 2.65 -1.12
N TYR A 82 12.78 2.77 -1.05
CA TYR A 82 13.53 2.73 0.20
C TYR A 82 13.04 3.82 1.19
N GLU A 83 12.93 5.06 0.71
CA GLU A 83 12.54 6.20 1.53
C GLU A 83 11.10 6.07 2.07
N LEU A 84 10.14 5.77 1.18
CA LEU A 84 8.74 5.65 1.54
C LEU A 84 8.51 4.50 2.54
N VAL A 85 9.10 3.33 2.27
CA VAL A 85 9.01 2.17 3.18
C VAL A 85 9.65 2.50 4.53
N SER A 86 10.85 3.09 4.53
CA SER A 86 11.54 3.44 5.78
C SER A 86 10.71 4.38 6.64
N GLU A 87 10.11 5.42 6.05
CA GLU A 87 9.32 6.38 6.82
C GLU A 87 7.99 5.79 7.32
N ILE A 88 7.32 4.95 6.54
CA ILE A 88 6.12 4.24 7.02
C ILE A 88 6.48 3.34 8.19
N LYS A 89 7.52 2.51 8.08
CA LYS A 89 7.93 1.56 9.14
C LYS A 89 8.44 2.26 10.40
N LYS A 90 8.97 3.48 10.30
CA LYS A 90 9.35 4.30 11.47
C LYS A 90 8.15 4.87 12.23
N ARG A 91 7.09 5.25 11.52
CA ARG A 91 5.96 5.99 12.10
C ARG A 91 4.80 5.09 12.51
N PHE A 92 4.61 3.96 11.81
CA PHE A 92 3.42 3.13 11.95
C PHE A 92 3.80 1.67 12.19
N GLU A 93 3.21 1.07 13.22
CA GLU A 93 3.28 -0.37 13.47
C GLU A 93 2.26 -1.10 12.58
N VAL A 94 2.60 -1.23 11.29
CA VAL A 94 1.75 -1.89 10.29
C VAL A 94 2.55 -2.85 9.42
N ARG A 95 1.90 -3.94 8.99
CA ARG A 95 2.41 -4.79 7.90
C ARG A 95 2.28 -4.07 6.58
N LEU A 96 3.38 -3.98 5.84
CA LEU A 96 3.48 -3.29 4.57
C LEU A 96 3.80 -4.29 3.45
N HIS A 97 3.04 -4.21 2.36
CA HIS A 97 3.24 -5.02 1.16
C HIS A 97 3.58 -4.10 -0.01
N LEU A 98 4.66 -4.37 -0.75
CA LEU A 98 4.97 -3.65 -1.98
C LEU A 98 4.56 -4.47 -3.21
N HIS A 99 3.80 -3.87 -4.12
CA HIS A 99 3.44 -4.44 -5.42
C HIS A 99 4.03 -3.57 -6.53
N CYS A 100 4.88 -4.13 -7.38
CA CYS A 100 5.53 -3.39 -8.47
C CYS A 100 5.29 -4.05 -9.84
N HIS A 101 4.99 -3.23 -10.86
CA HIS A 101 5.02 -3.67 -12.25
C HIS A 101 6.42 -3.49 -12.85
N ALA A 102 6.91 -4.49 -13.61
CA ALA A 102 8.25 -4.49 -14.21
C ALA A 102 8.37 -3.73 -15.54
N THR A 103 7.35 -2.96 -15.94
CA THR A 103 7.25 -2.32 -17.27
C THR A 103 8.46 -1.46 -17.65
N THR A 104 9.08 -0.81 -16.66
CA THR A 104 10.19 0.14 -16.85
C THR A 104 11.57 -0.45 -16.51
N GLY A 105 11.63 -1.70 -16.04
CA GLY A 105 12.85 -2.32 -15.50
C GLY A 105 13.25 -1.85 -14.09
N MET A 106 12.38 -1.13 -13.37
CA MET A 106 12.67 -0.62 -12.03
C MET A 106 12.24 -1.57 -10.90
N ALA A 107 11.33 -2.52 -11.16
CA ALA A 107 10.66 -3.31 -10.14
C ALA A 107 11.63 -4.10 -9.25
N GLU A 108 12.55 -4.86 -9.82
CA GLU A 108 13.45 -5.73 -9.07
C GLU A 108 14.33 -4.94 -8.10
N MET A 109 14.85 -3.79 -8.57
CA MET A 109 15.63 -2.89 -7.73
C MET A 109 14.77 -2.21 -6.67
N ALA A 110 13.53 -1.82 -7.00
CA ALA A 110 12.59 -1.24 -6.03
C ALA A 110 12.20 -2.24 -4.94
N LEU A 111 11.93 -3.49 -5.30
CA LEU A 111 11.65 -4.58 -4.37
C LEU A 111 12.84 -4.83 -3.44
N LEU A 112 14.06 -4.96 -3.99
CA LEU A 112 15.27 -5.14 -3.18
C LEU A 112 15.45 -4.01 -2.16
N LYS A 113 15.31 -2.76 -2.61
CA LYS A 113 15.45 -1.59 -1.73
C LYS A 113 14.32 -1.50 -0.69
N ALA A 114 13.11 -1.90 -1.02
CA ALA A 114 12.01 -1.98 -0.05
C ALA A 114 12.25 -3.07 1.01
N ILE A 115 12.82 -4.22 0.63
CA ILE A 115 13.23 -5.29 1.55
C ILE A 115 14.29 -4.78 2.53
N GLU A 116 15.32 -4.09 2.03
CA GLU A 116 16.34 -3.46 2.89
C GLU A 116 15.76 -2.42 3.85
N ALA A 117 14.68 -1.74 3.46
CA ALA A 117 13.96 -0.78 4.29
C ALA A 117 12.96 -1.42 5.27
N GLY A 118 12.74 -2.74 5.19
CA GLY A 118 11.90 -3.48 6.13
C GLY A 118 10.43 -3.68 5.70
N VAL A 119 10.15 -3.75 4.39
CA VAL A 119 8.83 -4.17 3.90
C VAL A 119 8.54 -5.64 4.29
N ASP A 120 7.29 -5.97 4.58
CA ASP A 120 6.89 -7.29 5.11
C ASP A 120 6.47 -8.29 4.02
N GLY A 121 6.09 -7.81 2.83
CA GLY A 121 5.69 -8.62 1.68
C GLY A 121 5.98 -7.93 0.34
N VAL A 122 6.20 -8.71 -0.71
CA VAL A 122 6.50 -8.22 -2.06
C VAL A 122 5.71 -8.99 -3.12
N ASP A 123 5.26 -8.29 -4.16
CA ASP A 123 4.69 -8.82 -5.42
C ASP A 123 5.42 -8.21 -6.63
#